data_AF-A0A7C4CT26-F1
#
_entry.id   AF-A0A7C4CT26-F1
#
_cell.length_a   1.000
_cell.length_b   1.000
_cell.length_c   1.000
_cell.angle_alpha   90.00
_cell.angle_beta   90.00
_cell.angle_gamma   90.00
#
_symmetry.space_group_name_H-M   'P 1'
#
loop_
_entity.id
_entity.type
_entity.pdbx_description
1 polymer ?
#
loop_
_entity_poly.entity_id
_entity_poly.type
_entity_poly.pdbx_seq_one_letter_code
_entity_poly.pdbx_strand_id
1 'polypeptide(L)' 'MAVLYVCRGCDEVIYIFNRVGQDSFGLPTPSELRGRVSSKCPKCGRELGAPGINDVIIVKRGELRKILKKASGLL' A
#
# COMPACT_ATOMS: atom_id res chain seq x y z
N MET A 1 10.25 -3.71 9.30
CA MET A 1 8.87 -3.23 9.46
C MET A 1 8.30 -3.10 8.06
N ALA A 2 7.14 -3.67 7.76
CA ALA A 2 6.56 -3.53 6.43
C ALA A 2 5.30 -2.68 6.50
N VAL A 3 5.20 -1.68 5.63
CA VAL A 3 4.00 -0.83 5.48
C VAL A 3 3.42 -1.09 4.10
N LEU A 4 2.11 -1.31 4.05
CA LEU A 4 1.38 -1.52 2.80
C LEU A 4 0.51 -0.31 2.54
N TYR A 5 0.53 0.14 1.29
CA TYR A 5 -0.43 1.10 0.78
C TYR A 5 -1.46 0.33 -0.02
N VAL A 6 -2.69 0.33 0.46
CA VAL A 6 -3.78 -0.50 -0.07
C VAL A 6 -4.88 0.37 -0.63
N CYS A 7 -5.42 0.00 -1.79
CA CYS A 7 -6.56 0.67 -2.38
C CYS A 7 -7.82 0.35 -1.58
N ARG A 8 -8.45 1.36 -0.98
CA ARG A 8 -9.75 1.24 -0.29
C ARG A 8 -10.91 0.80 -1.19
N GLY A 9 -10.73 0.82 -2.51
CA GLY A 9 -11.77 0.44 -3.47
C GLY A 9 -11.79 -1.04 -3.85
N CYS A 10 -10.63 -1.69 -3.90
CA CYS A 10 -10.51 -3.07 -4.42
C CYS A 10 -9.46 -3.92 -3.69
N ASP A 11 -8.96 -3.44 -2.54
CA ASP A 11 -7.94 -4.08 -1.69
C ASP A 11 -6.60 -4.36 -2.39
N GLU A 12 -6.36 -3.72 -3.53
CA GLU A 12 -5.09 -3.86 -4.22
C GLU A 12 -3.95 -3.26 -3.42
N VAL A 13 -2.86 -4.00 -3.26
CA VAL A 13 -1.64 -3.46 -2.68
C VAL A 13 -0.95 -2.62 -3.74
N ILE A 14 -1.12 -1.31 -3.64
CA ILE A 14 -0.54 -0.32 -4.55
C ILE A 14 0.99 -0.29 -4.38
N TYR A 15 1.46 -0.44 -3.14
CA TYR A 15 2.87 -0.37 -2.84
C TYR A 15 3.23 -1.06 -1.52
N ILE A 16 4.43 -1.64 -1.49
CA ILE A 16 4.98 -2.35 -0.33
C ILE A 16 6.27 -1.65 0.09
N PHE A 17 6.29 -1.10 1.30
CA PHE A 17 7.51 -0.66 1.95
C PHE A 17 8.15 -1.82 2.72
N ASN A 18 9.25 -2.39 2.20
CA ASN A 18 9.94 -3.51 2.86
C ASN A 18 11.14 -3.07 3.69
N ARG A 19 11.93 -2.14 3.16
CA ARG A 19 13.18 -1.65 3.78
C ARG A 19 13.51 -0.23 3.35
N VAL A 20 14.26 0.47 4.20
CA VAL A 20 14.87 1.77 3.88
C VAL A 20 15.83 1.62 2.70
N GLY A 21 15.81 2.59 1.77
CA GLY A 21 16.69 2.60 0.60
C GLY A 21 16.25 1.68 -0.55
N GLN A 22 15.05 1.09 -0.49
CA GLN A 22 14.56 0.27 -1.62
C GLN A 22 14.25 1.12 -2.87
N ASP A 23 13.73 2.33 -2.67
CA ASP A 23 13.30 3.28 -3.71
C ASP A 23 13.06 4.70 -3.14
N SER A 24 13.35 4.92 -1.86
CA SER A 24 13.14 6.16 -1.12
C SER A 24 14.05 6.18 0.11
N PHE A 25 14.47 7.37 0.54
CA PHE A 25 15.26 7.55 1.77
C PHE A 25 14.50 7.13 3.04
N GLY A 26 13.17 7.17 3.00
CA GLY A 26 12.29 6.78 4.11
C GLY A 26 10.98 6.17 3.64
N LEU A 27 9.97 6.20 4.51
CA LEU A 27 8.62 5.78 4.16
C LEU A 27 8.01 6.81 3.20
N PRO A 28 7.65 6.46 1.96
CA PRO A 28 7.05 7.42 1.05
C PRO A 28 5.68 7.83 1.57
N THR A 29 5.37 9.12 1.49
CA THR A 29 4.07 9.68 1.83
C THR A 29 2.99 9.22 0.85
N PRO A 30 1.70 9.25 1.24
CA PRO A 30 0.60 8.99 0.32
C PRO A 30 0.66 9.87 -0.93
N SER A 31 1.05 11.14 -0.80
CA SER A 31 1.16 12.08 -1.91
C SER A 31 2.25 11.69 -2.91
N GLU A 32 3.42 11.27 -2.43
CA GLU A 32 4.50 10.77 -3.30
C GLU A 32 4.05 9.52 -4.07
N LEU A 33 3.39 8.57 -3.40
CA LEU A 33 2.89 7.36 -4.06
C LEU A 33 1.81 7.67 -5.09
N ARG A 34 0.88 8.60 -4.81
CA ARG A 34 -0.12 9.04 -5.81
C ARG A 34 0.53 9.61 -7.06
N GLY A 35 1.59 10.39 -6.91
CA GLY A 35 2.38 10.92 -8.04
C GLY A 35 2.95 9.81 -8.93
N ARG A 36 3.33 8.67 -8.35
CA ARG A 36 3.89 7.52 -9.09
C ARG A 36 2.84 6.73 -9.90
N VAL A 37 1.58 6.76 -9.48
CA VAL A 37 0.49 5.97 -10.10
C VAL A 37 -0.57 6.86 -10.77
N SER A 38 -0.18 8.07 -11.20
CA SER A 38 -1.08 9.02 -11.87
C SER A 38 -2.38 9.29 -11.10
N SER A 39 -2.30 9.31 -9.76
CA SER A 39 -3.40 9.49 -8.82
C SER A 39 -4.56 8.49 -8.95
N LYS A 40 -4.38 7.34 -9.63
CA LYS A 40 -5.41 6.32 -9.81
C LYS A 40 -4.91 4.95 -9.38
N CYS A 41 -5.83 4.11 -8.88
CA CYS A 41 -5.52 2.72 -8.59
C CYS A 41 -5.21 1.99 -9.91
N PRO A 42 -4.06 1.30 -10.03
CA PRO A 42 -3.68 0.60 -11.25
C PRO A 42 -4.60 -0.58 -11.58
N LYS A 43 -5.36 -1.09 -10.60
CA LYS A 43 -6.28 -2.22 -10.79
C LYS A 43 -7.72 -1.81 -11.07
N CYS A 44 -8.30 -0.93 -10.25
CA CYS A 44 -9.72 -0.57 -10.37
C CYS A 44 -9.98 0.82 -10.97
N GLY A 45 -8.93 1.61 -11.25
CA GLY A 45 -9.06 2.95 -11.84
C GLY A 45 -9.60 4.03 -10.90
N ARG A 46 -9.98 3.69 -9.66
CA ARG A 46 -10.46 4.66 -8.66
C ARG A 46 -9.41 5.72 -8.37
N GLU A 47 -9.84 6.97 -8.24
CA GLU A 47 -8.98 8.07 -7.78
C GLU A 47 -8.50 7.82 -6.35
N LEU A 48 -7.20 8.01 -6.13
CA LEU A 48 -6.56 7.83 -4.85
C LEU A 48 -6.55 9.17 -4.11
N GLY A 49 -7.02 9.17 -2.86
CA GLY A 49 -6.97 10.32 -1.96
C GLY A 49 -5.83 10.25 -0.96
N ALA A 50 -5.74 11.24 -0.07
CA ALA A 50 -4.99 11.10 1.17
C ALA A 50 -5.81 10.26 2.16
N PRO A 51 -5.23 9.25 2.82
CA PRO A 51 -5.91 8.49 3.86
C PRO A 51 -6.11 9.37 5.11
N GLY A 52 -7.21 9.13 5.83
CA GLY A 52 -7.43 9.68 7.17
C GLY A 52 -6.87 8.76 8.26
N ILE A 53 -6.95 9.18 9.52
CA ILE A 53 -6.44 8.39 10.65
C ILE A 53 -7.14 7.02 10.78
N ASN A 54 -8.43 6.97 10.45
CA ASN A 54 -9.24 5.75 10.51
C ASN A 54 -8.91 4.73 9.40
N ASP A 55 -8.14 5.14 8.38
CA ASP A 55 -7.68 4.23 7.32
C ASP A 55 -6.36 3.53 7.70
N VAL A 56 -5.73 3.91 8.83
CA VAL A 56 -4.48 3.30 9.31
C VAL A 56 -4.78 2.09 10.19
N ILE A 57 -4.37 0.91 9.74
CA ILE A 57 -4.58 -0.35 10.45
C ILE A 57 -3.23 -0.92 10.88
N ILE A 58 -3.06 -1.15 12.19
CA ILE A 58 -1.87 -1.79 12.76
C ILE A 58 -2.21 -3.27 13.01
N VAL A 59 -1.49 -4.16 12.35
CA VAL A 59 -1.69 -5.61 12.44
C VAL A 59 -0.45 -6.32 12.96
N LYS A 60 -0.61 -7.55 13.46
CA LYS A 60 0.54 -8.38 13.81
C LYS A 60 1.27 -8.83 12.54
N ARG A 61 2.58 -9.06 12.62
CA ARG A 61 3.41 -9.51 11.49
C ARG A 61 2.88 -10.78 10.81
N GLY A 62 2.24 -11.69 11.56
CA GLY A 62 1.63 -12.90 11.01
C GLY A 62 0.43 -12.64 10.10
N GLU A 63 -0.39 -11.65 10.43
CA GLU A 63 -1.56 -11.26 9.63
C GLU A 63 -1.12 -10.55 8.34
N LEU A 64 -0.09 -9.70 8.44
CA LEU A 64 0.50 -9.03 7.29
C LEU A 64 0.94 -10.02 6.19
N ARG A 65 1.57 -11.15 6.59
CA ARG A 65 1.97 -12.20 5.64
C ARG A 65 0.78 -12.81 4.89
N LYS A 66 -0.39 -12.91 5.52
CA LYS A 66 -1.61 -13.42 4.86
C LYS A 66 -2.09 -12.44 3.79
N ILE A 67 -2.10 -11.14 4.09
CA ILE A 67 -2.46 -10.08 3.13
C ILE A 67 -1.51 -10.11 1.93
N LEU A 68 -0.21 -10.19 2.17
CA LEU A 68 0.80 -10.23 1.11
C LEU A 68 0.66 -11.47 0.21
N LYS A 69 0.44 -12.66 0.77
CA LYS A 69 0.21 -13.88 -0.03
C LYS A 69 -1.02 -13.77 -0.94
N LYS A 70 -2.11 -13.19 -0.42
CA LYS A 70 -3.33 -12.92 -1.19
C LYS A 70 -3.06 -11.94 -2.34
N ALA A 71 -2.28 -10.89 -2.10
CA ALA A 71 -1.92 -9.89 -3.11
C ALA A 71 -1.00 -10.45 -4.20
N SER A 72 -0.08 -11.36 -3.87
CA SER A 72 0.85 -11.98 -4.83
C SER A 72 0.24 -13.12 -5.65
N GLY A 73 -1.05 -13.44 -5.48
CA GLY A 73 -1.70 -14.57 -6.17
C GLY A 73 -1.14 -15.95 -5.81
N LEU A 74 -0.39 -16.05 -4.71
CA LEU A 74 0.14 -17.31 -4.17
C LEU A 74 -0.89 -17.90 -3.21
N LEU A 75 -1.99 -18.40 -3.78
CA LEU A 75 -2.96 -19.27 -3.10
C LEU A 75 -2.66 -20.73 -3.47
#